data_AF-A0A6V7UR85-F1
#
_entry.id   AF-A0A6V7UR85-F1
#
_cell.length_a   1.000
_cell.length_b   1.000
_cell.length_c   1.000
_cell.angle_alpha   90.00
_cell.angle_beta   90.00
_cell.angle_gamma   90.00
#
_symmetry.space_group_name_H-M   'P 1'
#
loop_
_entity.id
_entity.type
_entity.pdbx_description
1 polymer ?
#
loop_
_entity_poly.entity_id
_entity_poly.type
_entity_poly.pdbx_seq_one_letter_code
_entity_poly.pdbx_strand_id
1 'polypeptide(L)'
;MLLILIISAFFLFWTAIRKNNYWKNRGIPGPEPSPWKGNIDLIFNKNPSSLQLFDWSKKYGRIYGIKNGWFNTLVISEPEMVKELLFDKFESMYGHMVNPMIGNVNTNSMVHLFATKGRRWKRLRHIANPAFSTFNLKRALPIIDDTIQNNIKILKNTYLPGNHINIVDYFTELTFDVIYRLAMGQKDSKEFCQLSRDTLTVFNNNIFDYLSYIFPWLGLNVLSPFLGATGNLRRDPGQILIEKIYEAVNRRKEEKMKKNEREEEEEEENLKNKKWVNFIDLFLESEAEKVELKEYSGTFNRSEKVEKNERRNSIDEIVMNLFLFLLTGFDTTANTLSLIAHNLVIYPEVQKRLFEEIEEICGLEEGEIINYEQLAKLKYADAVFYETQRLCPMAAALVFFY
;
A
#
# COMPACT_ATOMS: atom_id res chain seq x y z
N MET A 1 -17.55 -37.23 -25.64
CA MET A 1 -17.05 -36.43 -24.51
C MET A 1 -15.52 -36.32 -24.49
N LEU A 2 -14.78 -37.44 -24.44
CA LEU A 2 -13.30 -37.46 -24.48
C LEU A 2 -12.68 -36.74 -25.71
N LEU A 3 -13.21 -36.98 -26.92
CA LEU A 3 -12.73 -36.31 -28.13
C LEU A 3 -12.90 -34.78 -28.08
N ILE A 4 -14.03 -34.31 -27.54
CA ILE A 4 -14.33 -32.88 -27.40
C ILE A 4 -13.35 -32.25 -26.39
N LEU A 5 -13.08 -32.93 -25.27
CA LEU A 5 -12.08 -32.49 -24.29
C LEU A 5 -10.68 -32.41 -24.89
N ILE A 6 -10.27 -33.40 -25.69
CA ILE A 6 -8.96 -33.42 -26.36
C ILE A 6 -8.84 -32.28 -27.38
N ILE A 7 -9.86 -32.08 -28.22
CA ILE A 7 -9.88 -30.98 -29.21
C ILE A 7 -9.85 -29.62 -28.50
N SER A 8 -10.59 -29.48 -27.40
CA SER A 8 -10.62 -28.25 -26.61
C SER A 8 -9.27 -27.99 -25.94
N ALA A 9 -8.64 -29.02 -25.37
CA ALA A 9 -7.30 -28.91 -24.78
C ALA A 9 -6.24 -28.56 -25.84
N PHE A 10 -6.31 -29.17 -27.03
CA PHE A 10 -5.42 -28.83 -28.15
C PHE A 10 -5.60 -27.39 -28.61
N PHE A 11 -6.84 -26.93 -28.79
CA PHE A 11 -7.13 -25.55 -29.18
C PHE A 11 -6.64 -24.55 -28.12
N LEU A 12 -6.87 -24.84 -26.84
CA LEU A 12 -6.37 -24.02 -25.73
C LEU A 12 -4.83 -24.00 -25.71
N PHE A 13 -4.17 -25.15 -25.90
CA PHE A 13 -2.71 -25.22 -25.95
C PHE A 13 -2.13 -24.46 -27.15
N TRP A 14 -2.74 -24.62 -28.32
CA TRP A 14 -2.35 -23.93 -29.55
C TRP A 14 -2.53 -22.41 -29.43
N THR A 15 -3.66 -21.96 -28.86
CA THR A 15 -3.89 -20.53 -28.62
C THR A 15 -2.91 -19.96 -27.59
N ALA A 16 -2.57 -20.73 -26.55
CA ALA A 16 -1.58 -20.34 -25.55
C ALA A 16 -0.18 -20.13 -26.18
N ILE A 17 0.29 -21.07 -27.00
CA ILE A 17 1.55 -20.93 -27.77
C ILE A 17 1.50 -19.75 -28.74
N ARG A 18 0.39 -19.58 -29.49
CA ARG A 18 0.29 -18.46 -30.44
C ARG A 18 0.38 -17.11 -29.73
N LYS A 19 -0.23 -17.00 -28.54
CA LYS A 19 -0.12 -15.81 -27.69
C LYS A 19 1.27 -15.62 -27.08
N ASN A 20 2.10 -16.66 -26.98
CA ASN A 20 3.47 -16.54 -26.47
C ASN A 20 4.40 -15.78 -27.43
N ASN A 21 4.11 -15.84 -28.73
CA ASN A 21 4.89 -15.12 -29.74
C ASN A 21 4.55 -13.61 -29.84
N TYR A 22 3.72 -13.06 -28.94
CA TYR A 22 3.25 -11.67 -29.03
C TYR A 22 4.40 -10.64 -29.12
N TRP A 23 5.40 -10.75 -28.24
CA TRP A 23 6.56 -9.85 -28.19
C TRP A 23 7.57 -10.14 -29.29
N LYS A 24 7.83 -11.43 -29.55
CA LYS A 24 8.71 -11.89 -30.64
C LYS A 24 8.25 -11.37 -32.00
N ASN A 25 6.95 -11.42 -32.28
CA ASN A 25 6.36 -10.91 -33.52
C ASN A 25 6.46 -9.37 -33.65
N ARG A 26 6.72 -8.65 -32.55
CA ARG A 26 6.90 -7.19 -32.51
C ARG A 26 8.38 -6.79 -32.47
N GLY A 27 9.30 -7.75 -32.53
CA GLY A 27 10.74 -7.49 -32.42
C GLY A 27 11.17 -7.03 -31.01
N ILE A 28 10.36 -7.26 -29.99
CA ILE A 28 10.68 -6.89 -28.60
C ILE A 28 11.36 -8.08 -27.92
N PRO A 29 12.59 -7.91 -27.39
CA PRO A 29 13.31 -8.98 -26.72
C PRO A 29 12.64 -9.34 -25.39
N GLY A 30 12.90 -10.54 -24.88
CA GLY A 30 12.36 -11.00 -23.60
C GLY A 30 12.62 -12.46 -23.32
N PRO A 31 12.34 -12.92 -22.08
CA PRO A 31 12.42 -14.33 -21.73
C PRO A 31 11.35 -15.15 -22.46
N GLU A 32 11.73 -16.33 -22.95
CA GLU A 32 10.79 -17.26 -23.60
C GLU A 32 9.70 -17.70 -22.60
N PRO A 33 8.41 -17.45 -22.89
CA PRO A 33 7.31 -17.77 -21.99
C PRO A 33 6.92 -19.25 -22.05
N SER A 34 6.63 -19.84 -20.89
CA SER A 34 5.97 -21.15 -20.79
C SER A 34 4.57 -21.09 -21.43
N PRO A 35 4.05 -22.19 -22.03
CA PRO A 35 2.78 -22.19 -22.76
C PRO A 35 1.61 -21.54 -21.99
N TRP A 36 1.40 -21.93 -20.72
CA TRP A 36 0.25 -21.48 -19.93
C TRP A 36 0.58 -20.39 -18.90
N LYS A 37 1.75 -20.51 -18.29
CA LYS A 37 2.16 -19.69 -17.15
C LYS A 37 2.86 -18.40 -17.59
N GLY A 38 3.25 -18.31 -18.85
CA GLY A 38 4.15 -17.27 -19.32
C GLY A 38 5.48 -17.32 -18.56
N ASN A 39 5.88 -16.20 -17.99
CA ASN A 39 7.07 -16.02 -17.19
C ASN A 39 6.78 -15.94 -15.68
N ILE A 40 5.53 -16.18 -15.23
CA ILE A 40 5.13 -16.10 -13.81
C ILE A 40 6.09 -16.93 -12.93
N ASP A 41 6.31 -18.21 -13.25
CA ASP A 41 7.19 -19.06 -12.44
C ASP A 41 8.61 -18.49 -12.32
N LEU A 42 9.12 -17.85 -13.37
CA LEU A 42 10.47 -17.26 -13.34
C LEU A 42 10.53 -16.03 -12.42
N ILE A 43 9.41 -15.32 -12.26
CA ILE A 43 9.29 -14.15 -11.39
C ILE A 43 9.03 -14.58 -9.95
N PHE A 44 8.12 -15.53 -9.72
CA PHE A 44 7.70 -15.98 -8.40
C PHE A 44 8.69 -16.95 -7.73
N ASN A 45 9.48 -17.72 -8.51
CA ASN A 45 10.48 -18.63 -7.92
C ASN A 45 11.72 -17.90 -7.40
N LYS A 46 11.93 -16.62 -7.78
CA LYS A 46 13.05 -15.82 -7.31
C LYS A 46 12.58 -14.81 -6.28
N ASN A 47 13.09 -14.92 -5.05
CA ASN A 47 12.78 -13.99 -3.99
C ASN A 47 13.96 -13.06 -3.69
N PRO A 48 13.78 -11.72 -3.77
CA PRO A 48 12.60 -10.99 -4.26
C PRO A 48 12.47 -10.97 -5.79
N SER A 49 11.22 -10.93 -6.28
CA SER A 49 10.86 -10.98 -7.70
C SER A 49 11.42 -9.82 -8.54
N SER A 50 11.64 -8.67 -7.92
CA SER A 50 12.27 -7.50 -8.52
C SER A 50 13.70 -7.75 -9.01
N LEU A 51 14.46 -8.63 -8.34
CA LEU A 51 15.80 -9.01 -8.80
C LEU A 51 15.77 -9.73 -10.14
N GLN A 52 14.71 -10.50 -10.42
CA GLN A 52 14.55 -11.15 -11.71
C GLN A 52 14.35 -10.12 -12.82
N LEU A 53 13.59 -9.05 -12.56
CA LEU A 53 13.41 -7.95 -13.51
C LEU A 53 14.73 -7.22 -13.77
N PHE A 54 15.51 -6.98 -12.72
CA PHE A 54 16.84 -6.38 -12.84
C PHE A 54 17.82 -7.24 -13.65
N ASP A 55 17.83 -8.57 -13.45
CA ASP A 55 18.69 -9.44 -14.24
C ASP A 55 18.25 -9.55 -15.70
N TRP A 56 16.94 -9.48 -15.96
CA TRP A 56 16.41 -9.41 -17.31
C TRP A 56 16.71 -8.08 -18.00
N SER A 57 16.73 -6.96 -17.29
CA SER A 57 17.13 -5.68 -17.89
C SER A 57 18.61 -5.69 -18.31
N LYS A 58 19.48 -6.37 -17.54
CA LYS A 58 20.88 -6.61 -17.95
C LYS A 58 20.99 -7.48 -19.20
N LYS A 59 20.11 -8.48 -19.34
CA LYS A 59 20.17 -9.47 -20.43
C LYS A 59 19.51 -9.00 -21.74
N TYR A 60 18.34 -8.39 -21.63
CA TYR A 60 17.48 -8.03 -22.77
C TYR A 60 17.49 -6.53 -23.06
N GLY A 61 18.16 -5.73 -22.24
CA GLY A 61 18.23 -4.28 -22.37
C GLY A 61 17.14 -3.56 -21.56
N ARG A 62 17.09 -2.23 -21.72
CA ARG A 62 16.22 -1.36 -20.92
C ARG A 62 14.72 -1.50 -21.22
N ILE A 63 14.39 -2.11 -22.36
CA ILE A 63 13.02 -2.35 -22.82
C ILE A 63 12.90 -3.82 -23.22
N TYR A 64 12.03 -4.56 -22.55
CA TYR A 64 11.79 -5.97 -22.86
C TYR A 64 10.37 -6.39 -22.51
N GLY A 65 9.87 -7.40 -23.20
CA GLY A 65 8.53 -7.94 -23.03
C GLY A 65 8.54 -9.17 -22.13
N ILE A 66 7.62 -9.21 -21.16
CA ILE A 66 7.30 -10.40 -20.38
C ILE A 66 5.84 -10.77 -20.56
N LYS A 67 5.50 -12.00 -20.20
CA LYS A 67 4.13 -12.50 -20.22
C LYS A 67 3.77 -13.04 -18.85
N ASN A 68 2.90 -12.36 -18.12
CA ASN A 68 2.40 -12.81 -16.83
C ASN A 68 1.07 -13.55 -17.03
N GLY A 69 1.14 -14.88 -17.16
CA GLY A 69 -0.04 -15.70 -17.45
C GLY A 69 -0.59 -15.35 -18.84
N TRP A 70 -1.76 -14.72 -18.89
CA TRP A 70 -2.36 -14.24 -20.14
C TRP A 70 -2.05 -12.78 -20.49
N PHE A 71 -1.44 -12.04 -19.57
CA PHE A 71 -1.15 -10.63 -19.74
C PHE A 71 0.23 -10.43 -20.36
N ASN A 72 0.30 -9.63 -21.43
CA ASN A 72 1.57 -9.18 -21.98
C ASN A 72 1.96 -7.89 -21.27
N THR A 73 3.15 -7.86 -20.66
CA THR A 73 3.65 -6.69 -19.93
C THR A 73 4.95 -6.21 -20.56
N LEU A 74 5.01 -4.93 -20.89
CA LEU A 74 6.23 -4.28 -21.35
C LEU A 74 6.96 -3.73 -20.13
N VAL A 75 8.21 -4.13 -19.93
CA VAL A 75 9.06 -3.57 -18.88
C VAL A 75 9.92 -2.48 -19.48
N ILE A 76 9.92 -1.30 -18.85
CA ILE A 76 10.60 -0.11 -19.32
C ILE A 76 11.45 0.43 -18.16
N SER A 77 12.73 0.67 -18.45
CA SER A 77 13.69 1.27 -17.52
C SER A 77 14.44 2.47 -18.13
N GLU A 78 13.99 2.95 -19.29
CA GLU A 78 14.52 4.16 -19.93
C GLU A 78 13.88 5.42 -19.30
N PRO A 79 14.65 6.33 -18.67
CA PRO A 79 14.12 7.46 -17.92
C PRO A 79 13.17 8.36 -18.71
N GLU A 80 13.48 8.64 -19.98
CA GLU A 80 12.68 9.51 -20.85
C GLU A 80 11.30 8.89 -21.13
N MET A 81 11.26 7.57 -21.40
CA MET A 81 9.99 6.87 -21.62
C MET A 81 9.19 6.73 -20.33
N VAL A 82 9.85 6.50 -19.20
CA VAL A 82 9.19 6.48 -17.89
C VAL A 82 8.57 7.84 -17.59
N LYS A 83 9.29 8.94 -17.87
CA LYS A 83 8.76 10.29 -17.73
C LYS A 83 7.55 10.51 -18.64
N GLU A 84 7.64 10.16 -19.91
CA GLU A 84 6.55 10.29 -20.86
C GLU A 84 5.29 9.54 -20.38
N LEU A 85 5.45 8.30 -19.91
CA LEU A 85 4.32 7.48 -19.45
C LEU A 85 3.69 7.99 -18.16
N LEU A 86 4.50 8.42 -17.18
CA LEU A 86 4.01 8.82 -15.87
C LEU A 86 3.47 10.25 -15.83
N PHE A 87 3.97 11.15 -16.70
CA PHE A 87 3.61 12.56 -16.67
C PHE A 87 2.82 12.98 -17.91
N ASP A 88 3.33 12.70 -19.11
CA ASP A 88 2.75 13.22 -20.36
C ASP A 88 1.52 12.40 -20.79
N LYS A 89 1.57 11.07 -20.59
CA LYS A 89 0.52 10.11 -20.94
C LYS A 89 -0.24 9.56 -19.75
N PHE A 90 -0.22 10.27 -18.63
CA PHE A 90 -0.94 9.85 -17.41
C PHE A 90 -2.43 9.58 -17.65
N GLU A 91 -3.06 10.32 -18.56
CA GLU A 91 -4.48 10.14 -18.93
C GLU A 91 -4.78 8.79 -19.58
N SER A 92 -3.77 8.13 -20.15
CA SER A 92 -3.86 6.76 -20.67
C SER A 92 -3.42 5.71 -19.65
N MET A 93 -2.81 6.12 -18.54
CA MET A 93 -2.22 5.26 -17.50
C MET A 93 -2.90 5.49 -16.14
N TYR A 94 -4.23 5.55 -16.13
CA TYR A 94 -5.03 5.97 -14.97
C TYR A 94 -5.37 4.85 -13.98
N GLY A 95 -4.74 3.68 -14.11
CA GLY A 95 -5.01 2.53 -13.25
C GLY A 95 -3.84 1.56 -13.11
N HIS A 96 -3.64 1.08 -11.90
CA HIS A 96 -2.69 0.01 -11.61
C HIS A 96 -3.21 -1.34 -12.09
N MET A 97 -2.28 -2.27 -12.36
CA MET A 97 -2.65 -3.68 -12.44
C MET A 97 -3.04 -4.15 -11.04
N VAL A 98 -4.29 -4.54 -10.88
CA VAL A 98 -4.81 -5.08 -9.63
C VAL A 98 -4.87 -6.59 -9.73
N ASN A 99 -4.70 -7.26 -8.59
CA ASN A 99 -4.94 -8.69 -8.50
C ASN A 99 -6.39 -8.98 -8.96
N PRO A 100 -6.62 -9.89 -9.92
CA PRO A 100 -7.96 -10.26 -10.36
C PRO A 100 -8.89 -10.72 -9.21
N MET A 101 -8.34 -11.15 -8.07
CA MET A 101 -9.09 -11.53 -6.87
C MET A 101 -9.87 -10.37 -6.23
N ILE A 102 -9.49 -9.12 -6.47
CA ILE A 102 -10.20 -7.93 -5.95
C ILE A 102 -11.59 -7.75 -6.60
N GLY A 103 -11.84 -8.44 -7.72
CA GLY A 103 -13.09 -8.35 -8.46
C GLY A 103 -13.18 -7.08 -9.30
N ASN A 104 -14.41 -6.70 -9.69
CA ASN A 104 -14.63 -5.51 -10.52
C ASN A 104 -14.49 -4.22 -9.67
N VAL A 105 -13.35 -3.55 -9.81
CA VAL A 105 -13.02 -2.32 -9.05
C VAL A 105 -13.94 -1.13 -9.33
N ASN A 106 -14.71 -1.14 -10.42
CA ASN A 106 -15.64 -0.06 -10.75
C ASN A 106 -16.97 -0.19 -10.00
N THR A 107 -17.39 -1.42 -9.71
CA THR A 107 -18.71 -1.70 -9.10
C THR A 107 -18.62 -2.20 -7.66
N ASN A 108 -17.48 -2.78 -7.25
CA ASN A 108 -17.30 -3.29 -5.90
C ASN A 108 -17.18 -2.13 -4.89
N SER A 109 -18.04 -2.10 -3.86
CA SER A 109 -17.98 -1.08 -2.82
C SER A 109 -16.76 -1.26 -1.89
N MET A 110 -16.33 -2.51 -1.68
CA MET A 110 -15.19 -2.91 -0.84
C MET A 110 -13.86 -2.78 -1.57
N VAL A 111 -13.52 -1.56 -2.02
CA VAL A 111 -12.26 -1.28 -2.74
C VAL A 111 -11.58 -0.06 -2.15
N HIS A 112 -10.28 -0.21 -1.87
CA HIS A 112 -9.44 0.88 -1.37
C HIS A 112 -8.87 1.74 -2.50
N LEU A 113 -8.47 2.97 -2.17
CA LEU A 113 -7.91 3.97 -3.08
C LEU A 113 -6.87 3.40 -4.07
N PHE A 114 -5.90 2.61 -3.58
CA PHE A 114 -4.83 2.06 -4.43
C PHE A 114 -5.32 1.17 -5.59
N ALA A 115 -6.42 0.44 -5.39
CA ALA A 115 -6.97 -0.47 -6.41
C ALA A 115 -7.97 0.23 -7.35
N THR A 116 -8.51 1.38 -6.95
CA THR A 116 -9.44 2.14 -7.79
C THR A 116 -8.75 2.81 -8.98
N LYS A 117 -9.53 3.16 -10.00
CA LYS A 117 -9.05 3.76 -11.26
C LYS A 117 -9.87 4.99 -11.64
N GLY A 118 -9.30 5.85 -12.48
CA GLY A 118 -10.02 6.94 -13.15
C GLY A 118 -10.69 7.92 -12.18
N ARG A 119 -11.96 8.27 -12.43
CA ARG A 119 -12.71 9.25 -11.61
C ARG A 119 -12.88 8.80 -10.15
N ARG A 120 -13.06 7.49 -9.90
CA ARG A 120 -13.16 6.95 -8.53
C ARG A 120 -11.86 7.13 -7.75
N TRP A 121 -10.72 6.81 -8.38
CA TRP A 121 -9.40 7.08 -7.80
C TRP A 121 -9.22 8.57 -7.51
N LYS A 122 -9.55 9.44 -8.46
CA LYS A 122 -9.43 10.89 -8.29
C LYS A 122 -10.25 11.42 -7.11
N ARG A 123 -11.50 10.94 -6.97
CA ARG A 123 -12.39 11.26 -5.84
C ARG A 123 -11.80 10.81 -4.51
N LEU A 124 -11.45 9.53 -4.39
CA LEU A 124 -10.91 8.98 -3.14
C LEU A 124 -9.55 9.61 -2.78
N ARG A 125 -8.71 9.92 -3.78
CA ARG A 125 -7.43 10.61 -3.58
C ARG A 125 -7.65 12.02 -3.06
N HIS A 126 -8.63 12.73 -3.60
CA HIS A 126 -8.98 14.07 -3.13
C HIS A 126 -9.45 14.05 -1.67
N ILE A 127 -10.23 13.04 -1.27
CA ILE A 127 -10.70 12.88 0.12
C ILE A 127 -9.54 12.53 1.06
N ALA A 128 -8.61 11.67 0.64
CA ALA A 128 -7.52 11.20 1.50
C ALA A 128 -6.35 12.19 1.63
N ASN A 129 -6.05 12.98 0.60
CA ASN A 129 -4.89 13.89 0.57
C ASN A 129 -4.79 14.85 1.77
N PRO A 130 -5.89 15.48 2.27
CA PRO A 130 -5.83 16.36 3.44
C PRO A 130 -5.21 15.71 4.67
N ALA A 131 -5.39 14.40 4.88
CA ALA A 131 -4.81 13.66 6.02
C ALA A 131 -3.27 13.73 6.05
N PHE A 132 -2.65 13.91 4.88
CA PHE A 132 -1.20 13.99 4.70
C PHE A 132 -0.71 15.40 4.37
N SER A 133 -1.52 16.43 4.60
CA SER A 133 -1.07 17.83 4.46
C SER A 133 -0.01 18.18 5.51
N THR A 134 0.87 19.14 5.22
CA THR A 134 1.88 19.62 6.17
C THR A 134 1.27 20.04 7.50
N PHE A 135 0.09 20.67 7.49
CA PHE A 135 -0.64 21.04 8.69
C PHE A 135 -0.99 19.83 9.55
N ASN A 136 -1.50 18.77 8.94
CA ASN A 136 -1.84 17.55 9.66
C ASN A 136 -0.58 16.78 10.09
N LEU A 137 0.45 16.66 9.25
CA LEU A 137 1.70 16.02 9.64
C LEU A 137 2.34 16.67 10.88
N LYS A 138 2.34 18.01 10.96
CA LYS A 138 2.81 18.74 12.15
C LYS A 138 2.03 18.38 13.43
N ARG A 139 0.71 18.16 13.31
CA ARG A 139 -0.16 17.79 14.44
C ARG A 139 -0.07 16.30 14.81
N ALA A 140 0.44 15.47 13.90
CA ALA A 140 0.74 14.05 14.17
C ALA A 140 2.05 13.87 14.96
N LEU A 141 3.00 14.80 14.86
CA LEU A 141 4.32 14.69 15.51
C LEU A 141 4.28 14.33 17.00
N PRO A 142 3.44 14.96 17.85
CA PRO A 142 3.40 14.59 19.27
C PRO A 142 2.95 13.15 19.52
N ILE A 143 2.10 12.59 18.64
CA ILE A 143 1.66 11.19 18.74
C ILE A 143 2.80 10.25 18.34
N ILE A 144 3.52 10.60 17.28
CA ILE A 144 4.68 9.85 16.80
C ILE A 144 5.76 9.83 17.89
N ASP A 145 6.06 10.98 18.49
CA ASP A 145 7.04 11.09 19.57
C ASP A 145 6.61 10.30 20.81
N ASP A 146 5.37 10.46 21.31
CA ASP A 146 4.84 9.68 22.46
C ASP A 146 5.00 8.17 22.22
N THR A 147 4.74 7.70 21.01
CA THR A 147 4.92 6.30 20.62
C THR A 147 6.40 5.90 20.62
N ILE A 148 7.29 6.71 20.07
CA ILE A 148 8.73 6.43 20.03
C ILE A 148 9.30 6.39 21.45
N GLN A 149 9.01 7.40 22.28
CA GLN A 149 9.49 7.47 23.66
C GLN A 149 9.03 6.27 24.50
N ASN A 150 7.76 5.88 24.35
CA ASN A 150 7.25 4.69 25.04
C ASN A 150 7.96 3.40 24.56
N ASN A 151 8.20 3.25 23.26
CA ASN A 151 8.92 2.09 22.72
C ASN A 151 10.40 2.07 23.14
N ILE A 152 11.08 3.22 23.20
CA ILE A 152 12.44 3.33 23.73
C ILE A 152 12.47 2.91 25.21
N LYS A 153 11.48 3.35 26.00
CA LYS A 153 11.36 2.94 27.42
C LYS A 153 11.17 1.44 27.56
N ILE A 154 10.30 0.84 26.74
CA ILE A 154 10.11 -0.63 26.71
C ILE A 154 11.44 -1.31 26.38
N LEU A 155 12.14 -0.83 25.34
CA LEU A 155 13.43 -1.39 24.92
C LEU A 155 14.49 -1.31 26.02
N LYS A 156 14.64 -0.14 26.67
CA LYS A 156 15.57 0.05 27.80
C LYS A 156 15.26 -0.90 28.97
N ASN A 157 13.98 -1.19 29.22
CA ASN A 157 13.54 -2.05 30.32
C ASN A 157 13.66 -3.56 30.01
N THR A 158 13.51 -3.96 28.74
CA THR A 158 13.59 -5.36 28.32
C THR A 158 15.00 -5.79 27.92
N TYR A 159 15.87 -4.83 27.59
CA TYR A 159 17.24 -5.11 27.20
C TYR A 159 18.09 -5.54 28.41
N LEU A 160 18.65 -6.75 28.32
CA LEU A 160 19.70 -7.22 29.22
C LEU A 160 21.03 -7.27 28.46
N PRO A 161 22.17 -6.89 29.07
CA PRO A 161 23.48 -6.99 28.44
C PRO A 161 23.74 -8.42 27.92
N GLY A 162 24.07 -8.54 26.64
CA GLY A 162 24.29 -9.83 25.96
C GLY A 162 23.07 -10.38 25.21
N ASN A 163 21.89 -9.77 25.35
CA ASN A 163 20.74 -10.15 24.53
C ASN A 163 20.79 -9.51 23.13
N HIS A 164 20.30 -10.24 22.14
CA HIS A 164 20.08 -9.75 20.79
C HIS A 164 18.64 -9.25 20.62
N ILE A 165 18.47 -8.20 19.82
CA ILE A 165 17.15 -7.65 19.48
C ILE A 165 16.90 -7.94 18.00
N ASN A 166 15.73 -8.48 17.67
CA ASN A 166 15.27 -8.51 16.29
C ASN A 166 14.74 -7.12 15.90
N ILE A 167 15.54 -6.37 15.14
CA ILE A 167 15.19 -5.01 14.71
C ILE A 167 13.95 -4.97 13.82
N VAL A 168 13.68 -6.04 13.06
CA VAL A 168 12.49 -6.11 12.19
C VAL A 168 11.24 -6.14 13.05
N ASP A 169 11.17 -7.05 14.03
CA ASP A 169 10.03 -7.14 14.94
C ASP A 169 9.82 -5.83 15.72
N TYR A 170 10.92 -5.24 16.20
CA TYR A 170 10.90 -3.96 16.91
C TYR A 170 10.31 -2.84 16.05
N PHE A 171 10.83 -2.64 14.83
CA PHE A 171 10.33 -1.59 13.96
C PHE A 171 8.93 -1.90 13.42
N THR A 172 8.55 -3.16 13.24
CA THR A 172 7.18 -3.55 12.90
C THR A 172 6.20 -3.14 14.00
N GLU A 173 6.50 -3.44 15.26
CA GLU A 173 5.63 -3.04 16.38
C GLU A 173 5.56 -1.52 16.53
N LEU A 174 6.71 -0.83 16.45
CA LEU A 174 6.79 0.62 16.56
C LEU A 174 5.96 1.32 15.47
N THR A 175 6.21 0.97 14.21
CA THR A 175 5.55 1.62 13.07
C THR A 175 4.07 1.27 13.01
N PHE A 176 3.69 0.06 13.41
CA PHE A 176 2.30 -0.32 13.54
C PHE A 176 1.58 0.52 14.60
N ASP A 177 2.19 0.71 15.78
CA ASP A 177 1.60 1.53 16.84
C ASP A 177 1.42 2.99 16.40
N VAL A 178 2.38 3.54 15.65
CA VAL A 178 2.27 4.88 15.05
C VAL A 178 1.05 4.96 14.11
N ILE A 179 0.99 4.11 13.08
CA ILE A 179 -0.10 4.21 12.10
C ILE A 179 -1.46 3.85 12.73
N TYR A 180 -1.49 2.94 13.69
CA TYR A 180 -2.70 2.57 14.41
C TYR A 180 -3.24 3.75 15.23
N ARG A 181 -2.40 4.47 15.96
CA ARG A 181 -2.81 5.69 16.69
C ARG A 181 -3.26 6.80 15.76
N LEU A 182 -2.57 6.98 14.63
CA LEU A 182 -2.95 8.00 13.64
C LEU A 182 -4.25 7.66 12.91
N ALA A 183 -4.47 6.38 12.60
CA ALA A 183 -5.64 5.93 11.86
C ALA A 183 -6.87 5.76 12.77
N MET A 184 -6.72 5.03 13.88
CA MET A 184 -7.80 4.60 14.76
C MET A 184 -7.98 5.52 15.98
N GLY A 185 -6.94 6.26 16.37
CA GLY A 185 -6.96 7.11 17.57
C GLY A 185 -6.86 6.33 18.89
N GLN A 186 -6.31 5.11 18.87
CA GLN A 186 -6.23 4.19 20.02
C GLN A 186 -4.79 3.74 20.29
N LYS A 187 -4.43 3.38 21.54
CA LYS A 187 -3.06 3.00 21.94
C LYS A 187 -2.80 1.48 21.98
N ASP A 188 -3.84 0.64 22.06
CA ASP A 188 -3.70 -0.82 22.22
C ASP A 188 -3.62 -1.55 20.88
N SER A 189 -2.48 -1.41 20.20
CA SER A 189 -2.30 -1.84 18.80
C SER A 189 -1.88 -3.30 18.61
N LYS A 190 -1.48 -4.03 19.67
CA LYS A 190 -0.84 -5.36 19.57
C LYS A 190 -1.66 -6.40 18.81
N GLU A 191 -2.95 -6.52 19.12
CA GLU A 191 -3.82 -7.49 18.48
C GLU A 191 -4.00 -7.18 16.99
N PHE A 192 -4.20 -5.90 16.66
CA PHE A 192 -4.28 -5.43 15.28
C PHE A 192 -2.97 -5.61 14.52
N CYS A 193 -1.84 -5.46 15.20
CA CYS A 193 -0.51 -5.65 14.63
C CYS A 193 -0.32 -7.10 14.18
N GLN A 194 -0.61 -8.05 15.06
CA GLN A 194 -0.52 -9.48 14.73
C GLN A 194 -1.45 -9.83 13.57
N LEU A 195 -2.70 -9.39 13.64
CA LEU A 195 -3.68 -9.65 12.59
C LEU A 195 -3.23 -9.10 11.23
N SER A 196 -2.65 -7.90 11.22
CA SER A 196 -2.14 -7.25 10.01
C SER A 196 -0.93 -7.99 9.41
N ARG A 197 -0.04 -8.54 10.25
CA ARG A 197 1.06 -9.42 9.78
C ARG A 197 0.53 -10.71 9.14
N ASP A 198 -0.46 -11.33 9.78
CA ASP A 198 -1.07 -12.55 9.27
C ASP A 198 -1.76 -12.27 7.91
N THR A 199 -2.44 -11.13 7.78
CA THR A 199 -3.02 -10.67 6.52
C THR A 199 -1.98 -10.51 5.40
N LEU A 200 -0.83 -9.85 5.65
CA LEU A 200 0.22 -9.70 4.64
C LEU A 200 0.82 -11.05 4.22
N THR A 201 0.93 -11.99 5.14
CA THR A 201 1.46 -13.34 4.86
C THR A 201 0.57 -14.09 3.88
N VAL A 202 -0.76 -13.98 4.05
CA VAL A 202 -1.74 -14.57 3.13
C VAL A 202 -1.63 -13.95 1.73
N PHE A 203 -1.50 -12.61 1.64
CA PHE A 203 -1.35 -11.93 0.35
C PHE A 203 -0.08 -12.34 -0.43
N ASN A 204 1.00 -12.67 0.25
CA ASN A 204 2.26 -13.02 -0.41
C ASN A 204 2.34 -14.49 -0.89
N ASN A 205 1.52 -15.40 -0.35
CA ASN A 205 1.69 -16.85 -0.56
C ASN A 205 0.41 -17.58 -1.00
N ASN A 206 -0.52 -16.90 -1.67
CA ASN A 206 -1.79 -17.50 -2.03
C ASN A 206 -1.75 -18.22 -3.39
N ILE A 207 -1.98 -19.54 -3.39
CA ILE A 207 -2.16 -20.33 -4.62
C ILE A 207 -3.31 -19.78 -5.49
N PHE A 208 -4.33 -19.19 -4.88
CA PHE A 208 -5.44 -18.59 -5.60
C PHE A 208 -5.03 -17.34 -6.37
N ASP A 209 -4.07 -16.56 -5.88
CA ASP A 209 -3.52 -15.42 -6.62
C ASP A 209 -2.75 -15.89 -7.84
N TYR A 210 -1.91 -16.91 -7.68
CA TYR A 210 -1.22 -17.55 -8.80
C TYR A 210 -2.21 -18.08 -9.85
N LEU A 211 -3.28 -18.76 -9.43
CA LEU A 211 -4.33 -19.24 -10.32
C LEU A 211 -5.12 -18.11 -10.98
N SER A 212 -5.33 -16.98 -10.29
CA SER A 212 -6.04 -15.82 -10.85
C SER A 212 -5.25 -15.16 -11.99
N TYR A 213 -3.92 -15.14 -11.91
CA TYR A 213 -3.06 -14.67 -13.00
C TYR A 213 -3.03 -15.63 -14.20
N ILE A 214 -3.07 -16.95 -13.97
CA ILE A 214 -3.11 -17.95 -15.05
C ILE A 214 -4.51 -18.09 -15.64
N PHE A 215 -5.58 -17.86 -14.89
CA PHE A 215 -6.94 -17.96 -15.40
C PHE A 215 -7.79 -16.80 -14.89
N PRO A 216 -7.68 -15.60 -15.50
CA PRO A 216 -8.38 -14.41 -15.02
C PRO A 216 -9.89 -14.57 -14.92
N TRP A 217 -10.50 -15.31 -15.85
CA TRP A 217 -11.94 -15.62 -15.82
C TRP A 217 -12.34 -16.48 -14.62
N LEU A 218 -11.46 -17.38 -14.18
CA LEU A 218 -11.66 -18.25 -13.01
C LEU A 218 -11.48 -17.42 -11.72
N GLY A 219 -10.45 -16.57 -11.68
CA GLY A 219 -10.21 -15.62 -10.60
C GLY A 219 -11.42 -14.71 -10.36
N LEU A 220 -11.82 -13.97 -11.39
CA LEU A 220 -12.87 -12.95 -11.31
C LEU A 220 -14.26 -13.53 -11.03
N ASN A 221 -14.66 -14.58 -11.75
CA ASN A 221 -16.07 -15.03 -11.76
C ASN A 221 -16.35 -16.21 -10.83
N VAL A 222 -15.32 -16.91 -10.34
CA VAL A 222 -15.50 -18.13 -9.54
C VAL A 222 -14.77 -18.01 -8.21
N LEU A 223 -13.44 -17.84 -8.23
CA LEU A 223 -12.63 -17.86 -7.01
C LEU A 223 -12.89 -16.66 -6.11
N SER A 224 -12.99 -15.45 -6.67
CA SER A 224 -13.22 -14.23 -5.89
C SER A 224 -14.57 -14.26 -5.15
N PRO A 225 -15.72 -14.53 -5.80
CA PRO A 225 -16.99 -14.69 -5.08
C PRO A 225 -16.98 -15.84 -4.07
N PHE A 226 -16.37 -16.99 -4.42
CA PHE A 226 -16.29 -18.16 -3.54
C PHE A 226 -15.46 -17.90 -2.28
N LEU A 227 -14.27 -17.31 -2.43
CA LEU A 227 -13.39 -16.99 -1.30
C LEU A 227 -13.97 -15.87 -0.45
N GLY A 228 -14.58 -14.85 -1.05
CA GLY A 228 -15.32 -13.82 -0.30
C GLY A 228 -16.45 -14.42 0.53
N ALA A 229 -17.29 -15.27 -0.07
CA ALA A 229 -18.43 -15.89 0.63
C ALA A 229 -18.01 -16.89 1.73
N THR A 230 -16.81 -17.46 1.64
CA THR A 230 -16.31 -18.46 2.59
C THR A 230 -15.22 -17.93 3.51
N GLY A 231 -14.83 -16.66 3.40
CA GLY A 231 -13.73 -16.05 4.16
C GLY A 231 -13.98 -16.09 5.67
N ASN A 232 -15.21 -15.77 6.10
CA ASN A 232 -15.62 -15.82 7.52
C ASN A 232 -15.55 -17.25 8.07
N LEU A 233 -15.94 -18.25 7.26
CA LEU A 233 -15.87 -19.66 7.64
C LEU A 233 -14.41 -20.16 7.70
N ARG A 234 -13.54 -19.57 6.88
CA ARG A 234 -12.11 -19.87 6.80
C ARG A 234 -11.27 -19.13 7.85
N ARG A 235 -11.87 -18.23 8.64
CA ARG A 235 -11.17 -17.33 9.58
C ARG A 235 -10.02 -16.59 8.88
N ASP A 236 -10.28 -16.06 7.70
CA ASP A 236 -9.29 -15.28 6.96
C ASP A 236 -8.88 -14.02 7.77
N PRO A 237 -7.57 -13.81 8.03
CA PRO A 237 -7.12 -12.70 8.87
C PRO A 237 -7.44 -11.33 8.27
N GLY A 238 -7.42 -11.20 6.94
CA GLY A 238 -7.80 -9.96 6.25
C GLY A 238 -9.27 -9.60 6.46
N GLN A 239 -10.16 -10.59 6.37
CA GLN A 239 -11.59 -10.40 6.61
C GLN A 239 -11.90 -10.06 8.07
N ILE A 240 -11.24 -10.73 9.03
CA ILE A 240 -11.36 -10.39 10.46
C ILE A 240 -10.86 -8.96 10.72
N LEU A 241 -9.79 -8.54 10.05
CA LEU A 241 -9.25 -7.18 10.17
C LEU A 241 -10.26 -6.16 9.64
N ILE A 242 -10.86 -6.41 8.48
CA ILE A 242 -11.92 -5.58 7.90
C ILE A 242 -13.10 -5.45 8.86
N GLU A 243 -13.58 -6.55 9.43
CA GLU A 243 -14.69 -6.56 10.39
C GLU A 243 -14.38 -5.69 11.62
N LYS A 244 -13.20 -5.83 12.21
CA LYS A 244 -12.77 -5.01 13.35
C LYS A 244 -12.64 -3.53 13.02
N ILE A 245 -12.17 -3.19 11.82
CA ILE A 245 -12.12 -1.80 11.36
C ILE A 245 -13.55 -1.27 11.18
N TYR A 246 -14.45 -2.08 10.65
CA TYR A 246 -15.87 -1.74 10.48
C TYR A 246 -16.53 -1.41 11.83
N GLU A 247 -16.32 -2.26 12.84
CA GLU A 247 -16.77 -2.02 14.22
C GLU A 247 -16.20 -0.72 14.80
N ALA A 248 -14.91 -0.46 14.60
CA ALA A 248 -14.26 0.76 15.08
C ALA A 248 -14.84 2.03 14.43
N VAL A 249 -15.08 1.99 13.11
CA VAL A 249 -15.68 3.11 12.36
C VAL A 249 -17.12 3.36 12.81
N ASN A 250 -17.94 2.31 12.94
CA ASN A 250 -19.33 2.46 13.36
C ASN A 250 -19.46 2.99 14.79
N ARG A 251 -18.66 2.43 15.72
CA ARG A 251 -18.60 2.95 17.08
C ARG A 251 -18.28 4.44 17.09
N ARG A 252 -17.30 4.88 16.28
CA ARG A 252 -16.95 6.30 16.21
C ARG A 252 -18.05 7.16 15.57
N LYS A 253 -18.76 6.64 14.58
CA LYS A 253 -19.92 7.30 13.97
C LYS A 253 -21.04 7.51 15.00
N GLU A 254 -21.35 6.49 15.78
CA GLU A 254 -22.34 6.57 16.86
C GLU A 254 -21.95 7.56 17.96
N GLU A 255 -20.67 7.57 18.37
CA GLU A 255 -20.14 8.52 19.35
C GLU A 255 -20.29 9.96 18.87
N LYS A 256 -19.99 10.25 17.59
CA LYS A 256 -20.19 11.58 17.00
C LYS A 256 -21.65 11.98 16.95
N MET A 257 -22.56 11.07 16.57
CA MET A 257 -24.00 11.36 16.54
C MET A 257 -24.52 11.72 17.94
N LYS A 258 -24.16 10.95 18.97
CA LYS A 258 -24.53 11.23 20.37
C LYS A 258 -23.94 12.53 20.91
N LYS A 259 -22.80 12.95 20.38
CA LYS A 259 -22.11 14.19 20.79
C LYS A 259 -22.75 15.42 20.14
N ASN A 260 -23.10 15.35 18.86
CA ASN A 260 -23.82 16.42 18.17
C ASN A 260 -25.23 16.65 18.77
N GLU A 261 -25.88 15.63 19.35
CA GLU A 261 -27.13 15.77 20.10
C GLU A 261 -26.96 16.47 21.47
N ARG A 262 -25.73 16.61 21.98
CA ARG A 262 -25.41 17.23 23.29
C ARG A 262 -24.73 18.59 23.17
N GLU A 263 -24.25 18.97 22.00
CA GLU A 263 -23.44 20.18 21.76
C GLU A 263 -24.12 21.16 20.78
N GLU A 264 -25.39 21.48 21.01
CA GLU A 264 -26.00 22.71 20.44
C GLU A 264 -25.69 23.97 21.29
N GLU A 265 -24.93 23.85 22.40
CA GLU A 265 -24.72 24.98 23.34
C GLU A 265 -23.29 25.57 23.44
N GLU A 266 -22.23 25.01 22.86
CA GLU A 266 -20.87 25.61 23.03
C GLU A 266 -19.94 25.42 21.81
N GLU A 267 -20.22 26.08 20.69
CA GLU A 267 -19.27 26.17 19.56
C GLU A 267 -18.94 27.63 19.18
N GLU A 268 -18.11 28.29 19.98
CA GLU A 268 -17.31 29.43 19.48
C GLU A 268 -15.89 29.52 20.08
N GLU A 269 -15.58 28.85 21.20
CA GLU A 269 -14.27 29.01 21.87
C GLU A 269 -13.17 27.99 21.52
N ASN A 270 -13.49 26.83 20.92
CA ASN A 270 -12.53 25.72 20.81
C ASN A 270 -11.68 25.66 19.51
N LEU A 271 -11.72 26.71 18.68
CA LEU A 271 -10.97 26.77 17.41
C LEU A 271 -9.44 26.86 17.58
N LYS A 272 -8.93 27.15 18.79
CA LYS A 272 -7.48 27.19 19.07
C LYS A 272 -6.91 25.90 19.67
N ASN A 273 -7.74 24.97 20.14
CA ASN A 273 -7.34 23.74 20.84
C ASN A 273 -7.85 22.44 20.20
N LYS A 274 -8.11 22.43 18.88
CA LYS A 274 -8.51 21.18 18.21
C LYS A 274 -7.41 20.12 18.38
N LYS A 275 -7.75 19.06 19.11
CA LYS A 275 -7.02 17.77 19.22
C LYS A 275 -6.78 17.19 17.83
N TRP A 276 -5.67 16.45 17.63
CA TRP A 276 -5.38 15.73 16.38
C TRP A 276 -6.61 15.00 15.85
N VAL A 277 -6.92 15.20 14.57
CA VAL A 277 -8.01 14.52 13.88
C VAL A 277 -7.43 13.27 13.24
N ASN A 278 -7.73 12.10 13.82
CA ASN A 278 -7.30 10.81 13.27
C ASN A 278 -8.01 10.52 11.93
N PHE A 279 -7.53 9.49 11.22
CA PHE A 279 -8.05 9.20 9.89
C PHE A 279 -9.53 8.80 9.89
N ILE A 280 -10.01 8.05 10.90
CA ILE A 280 -11.45 7.75 11.01
C ILE A 280 -12.25 9.06 11.04
N ASP A 281 -11.86 10.00 11.90
CA ASP A 281 -12.58 11.26 12.03
C ASP A 281 -12.58 12.07 10.73
N LEU A 282 -11.44 12.13 10.05
CA LEU A 282 -11.26 12.84 8.79
C LEU A 282 -12.10 12.21 7.66
N PHE A 283 -12.11 10.88 7.57
CA PHE A 283 -12.87 10.18 6.55
C PHE A 283 -14.38 10.23 6.79
N LEU A 284 -14.81 10.31 8.06
CA LEU A 284 -16.22 10.50 8.42
C LEU A 284 -16.75 11.90 8.06
N GLU A 285 -15.90 12.94 7.95
CA GLU A 285 -16.33 14.29 7.53
C GLU A 285 -16.89 14.31 6.10
N SER A 286 -16.37 13.43 5.24
CA SER A 286 -16.83 13.28 3.86
C SER A 286 -17.85 12.15 3.66
N GLU A 287 -18.32 11.51 4.73
CA GLU A 287 -19.21 10.35 4.59
C GLU A 287 -20.56 10.72 3.93
N ALA A 288 -21.12 9.78 3.16
CA ALA A 288 -22.50 9.84 2.68
C ALA A 288 -23.13 8.44 2.64
N GLU A 289 -24.43 8.36 2.95
CA GLU A 289 -25.19 7.11 2.97
C GLU A 289 -25.26 6.42 1.61
N LYS A 290 -25.30 7.19 0.52
CA LYS A 290 -25.33 6.65 -0.85
C LYS A 290 -24.28 7.33 -1.71
N VAL A 291 -23.38 6.52 -2.24
CA VAL A 291 -22.42 6.90 -3.26
C VAL A 291 -22.81 6.15 -4.53
N GLU A 292 -23.24 6.89 -5.57
CA GLU A 292 -23.51 6.29 -6.87
C GLU A 292 -22.20 5.83 -7.52
N LEU A 293 -21.97 4.51 -7.53
CA LEU A 293 -20.88 3.90 -8.30
C LEU A 293 -21.32 3.78 -9.76
N LYS A 294 -20.97 4.76 -10.59
CA LYS A 294 -21.19 4.70 -12.04
C LYS A 294 -19.99 4.06 -12.71
N GLU A 295 -20.26 3.13 -13.63
CA GLU A 295 -19.23 2.60 -14.52
C GLU A 295 -18.71 3.74 -15.39
N TYR A 296 -17.43 4.07 -15.25
CA TYR A 296 -16.82 5.17 -15.99
C TYR A 296 -16.46 4.69 -17.39
N SER A 297 -17.19 5.18 -18.40
CA SER A 297 -16.99 4.87 -19.82
C SER A 297 -16.28 5.98 -20.62
N GLY A 298 -15.84 7.05 -19.94
CA GLY A 298 -15.17 8.19 -20.57
C GLY A 298 -13.64 8.08 -20.63
N THR A 299 -13.01 9.03 -21.31
CA THR A 299 -11.56 9.24 -21.27
C THR A 299 -11.18 10.03 -20.01
N PHE A 300 -10.33 9.45 -19.16
CA PHE A 300 -9.93 10.09 -17.91
C PHE A 300 -9.17 11.40 -18.18
N ASN A 301 -9.69 12.52 -17.69
CA ASN A 301 -9.04 13.83 -17.80
C ASN A 301 -8.47 14.27 -16.44
N ARG A 302 -7.17 14.56 -16.40
CA ARG A 302 -6.48 14.97 -15.16
C ARG A 302 -6.97 16.34 -14.67
N SER A 303 -7.36 17.23 -15.58
CA SER A 303 -7.77 18.61 -15.28
C SER A 303 -9.22 18.75 -14.81
N GLU A 304 -10.05 17.71 -14.98
CA GLU A 304 -11.46 17.73 -14.57
C GLU A 304 -11.60 17.94 -13.04
N LYS A 305 -12.33 18.95 -12.58
CA LYS A 305 -12.47 19.17 -11.13
C LYS A 305 -13.44 18.15 -10.54
N VAL A 306 -13.10 17.60 -9.37
CA VAL A 306 -14.07 16.83 -8.57
C VAL A 306 -15.08 17.80 -7.99
N GLU A 307 -16.32 17.70 -8.43
CA GLU A 307 -17.43 18.53 -7.95
C GLU A 307 -17.64 18.36 -6.45
N LYS A 308 -18.11 19.41 -5.77
CA LYS A 308 -18.26 19.39 -4.30
C LYS A 308 -19.21 18.27 -3.83
N ASN A 309 -20.26 18.00 -4.59
CA ASN A 309 -21.24 16.94 -4.29
C ASN A 309 -20.67 15.53 -4.47
N GLU A 310 -19.58 15.38 -5.24
CA GLU A 310 -18.91 14.09 -5.46
C GLU A 310 -17.83 13.80 -4.44
N ARG A 311 -17.49 14.73 -3.54
CA ARG A 311 -16.46 14.54 -2.51
C ARG A 311 -17.02 13.78 -1.32
N ARG A 312 -17.71 12.68 -1.60
CA ARG A 312 -18.30 11.80 -0.61
C ARG A 312 -17.71 10.41 -0.71
N ASN A 313 -17.64 9.68 0.39
CA ASN A 313 -17.24 8.28 0.46
C ASN A 313 -18.26 7.48 1.26
N SER A 314 -18.47 6.22 0.91
CA SER A 314 -19.29 5.29 1.71
C SER A 314 -18.50 4.75 2.88
N ILE A 315 -19.18 4.17 3.88
CA ILE A 315 -18.52 3.47 5.00
C ILE A 315 -17.57 2.37 4.47
N ASP A 316 -17.98 1.61 3.46
CA ASP A 316 -17.12 0.60 2.83
C ASP A 316 -15.81 1.20 2.31
N GLU A 317 -15.87 2.35 1.63
CA GLU A 317 -14.68 3.04 1.13
C GLU A 317 -13.80 3.60 2.27
N ILE A 318 -14.41 4.05 3.38
CA ILE A 318 -13.71 4.48 4.59
C ILE A 318 -12.93 3.29 5.18
N VAL A 319 -13.63 2.18 5.43
CA VAL A 319 -13.07 0.97 6.03
C VAL A 319 -11.94 0.41 5.17
N MET A 320 -12.13 0.33 3.86
CA MET A 320 -11.10 -0.18 2.95
C MET A 320 -9.89 0.75 2.84
N ASN A 321 -10.07 2.07 2.90
CA ASN A 321 -8.94 2.99 2.96
C ASN A 321 -8.18 2.87 4.29
N LEU A 322 -8.86 2.71 5.42
CA LEU A 322 -8.19 2.46 6.71
C LEU A 322 -7.44 1.13 6.70
N PHE A 323 -8.04 0.08 6.13
CA PHE A 323 -7.37 -1.21 5.91
C PHE A 323 -6.08 -1.03 5.09
N LEU A 324 -6.15 -0.29 3.99
CA LEU A 324 -4.97 0.04 3.17
C LEU A 324 -3.91 0.80 3.97
N PHE A 325 -4.28 1.85 4.70
CA PHE A 325 -3.31 2.67 5.45
C PHE A 325 -2.65 1.90 6.57
N LEU A 326 -3.41 1.07 7.29
CA LEU A 326 -2.85 0.21 8.33
C LEU A 326 -1.81 -0.71 7.71
N LEU A 327 -2.18 -1.54 6.72
CA LEU A 327 -1.26 -2.53 6.13
C LEU A 327 -0.03 -1.91 5.46
N THR A 328 -0.21 -0.86 4.67
CA THR A 328 0.90 -0.28 3.88
C THR A 328 1.78 0.65 4.71
N GLY A 329 1.22 1.30 5.74
CA GLY A 329 1.92 2.29 6.56
C GLY A 329 2.94 1.68 7.52
N PHE A 330 2.67 0.49 8.07
CA PHE A 330 3.62 -0.15 8.98
C PHE A 330 4.73 -0.91 8.24
N ASP A 331 4.37 -1.78 7.29
CA ASP A 331 5.31 -2.77 6.74
C ASP A 331 6.45 -2.12 5.94
N THR A 332 6.10 -1.17 5.05
CA THR A 332 7.10 -0.46 4.25
C THR A 332 8.04 0.40 5.12
N THR A 333 7.50 1.05 6.15
CA THR A 333 8.28 1.86 7.09
C THR A 333 9.17 0.98 7.96
N ALA A 334 8.66 -0.13 8.49
CA ALA A 334 9.39 -1.06 9.33
C ALA A 334 10.60 -1.65 8.59
N ASN A 335 10.39 -2.12 7.36
CA ASN A 335 11.45 -2.69 6.54
C ASN A 335 12.49 -1.62 6.16
N THR A 336 12.06 -0.39 5.87
CA THR A 336 12.97 0.74 5.61
C THR A 336 13.83 1.05 6.82
N LEU A 337 13.24 1.21 8.01
CA LEU A 337 13.97 1.49 9.25
C LEU A 337 14.93 0.35 9.61
N SER A 338 14.50 -0.90 9.41
CA SER A 338 15.34 -2.08 9.63
C SER A 338 16.57 -2.08 8.73
N LEU A 339 16.42 -1.73 7.44
CA LEU A 339 17.54 -1.62 6.52
C LEU A 339 18.45 -0.44 6.83
N ILE A 340 17.89 0.71 7.24
CA ILE A 340 18.68 1.85 7.71
C ILE A 340 19.52 1.40 8.92
N ALA A 341 18.91 0.80 9.94
CA ALA A 341 19.61 0.32 11.12
C ALA A 341 20.71 -0.71 10.78
N HIS A 342 20.40 -1.65 9.89
CA HIS A 342 21.37 -2.62 9.39
C HIS A 342 22.58 -1.95 8.72
N ASN A 343 22.33 -1.00 7.82
CA ASN A 343 23.40 -0.26 7.14
C ASN A 343 24.23 0.56 8.13
N LEU A 344 23.60 1.24 9.10
CA LEU A 344 24.32 2.03 10.10
C LEU A 344 25.24 1.18 10.99
N VAL A 345 24.85 -0.06 11.29
CA VAL A 345 25.71 -1.01 12.03
C VAL A 345 26.92 -1.44 11.19
N ILE A 346 26.74 -1.62 9.88
CA ILE A 346 27.82 -2.03 8.96
C ILE A 346 28.78 -0.86 8.64
N TYR A 347 28.29 0.37 8.67
CA TYR A 347 29.04 1.60 8.36
C TYR A 347 29.09 2.55 9.58
N PRO A 348 29.92 2.26 10.61
CA PRO A 348 29.99 3.05 11.83
C PRO A 348 30.35 4.53 11.61
N GLU A 349 31.12 4.83 10.57
CA GLU A 349 31.47 6.20 10.18
C GLU A 349 30.25 7.00 9.72
N VAL A 350 29.31 6.35 9.02
CA VAL A 350 28.05 6.96 8.60
C VAL A 350 27.15 7.15 9.81
N GLN A 351 27.09 6.16 10.72
CA GLN A 351 26.34 6.28 11.97
C GLN A 351 26.84 7.43 12.84
N LYS A 352 28.16 7.55 13.02
CA LYS A 352 28.76 8.63 13.79
C LYS A 352 28.42 10.00 13.20
N ARG A 353 28.61 10.16 11.88
CA ARG A 353 28.30 11.43 11.20
C ARG A 353 26.82 11.80 11.25
N LEU A 354 25.92 10.80 11.16
CA LEU A 354 24.49 11.02 11.33
C LEU A 354 24.15 11.48 12.75
N PHE A 355 24.77 10.85 13.75
CA PHE A 355 24.59 11.25 15.15
C PHE A 355 25.08 12.69 15.40
N GLU A 356 26.24 13.07 14.87
CA GLU A 356 26.78 14.43 14.95
C GLU A 356 25.82 15.47 14.35
N GLU A 357 25.20 15.20 13.19
CA GLU A 357 24.19 16.09 12.59
C GLU A 357 22.94 16.22 13.48
N ILE A 358 22.46 15.10 14.03
CA ILE A 358 21.27 15.09 14.91
C ILE A 358 21.57 15.88 16.19
N GLU A 359 22.73 15.68 16.80
CA GLU A 359 23.17 16.41 17.99
C GLU A 359 23.27 17.92 17.73
N GLU A 360 23.86 18.33 16.61
CA GLU A 360 24.02 19.74 16.24
C GLU A 360 22.68 20.45 16.04
N ILE A 361 21.69 19.79 15.43
CA ILE A 361 20.43 20.41 15.01
C ILE A 361 19.32 20.25 16.06
N CYS A 362 19.24 19.07 16.69
CA CYS A 362 18.17 18.69 17.61
C CYS A 362 18.58 18.76 19.09
N GLY A 363 19.87 18.82 19.39
CA GLY A 363 20.37 18.72 20.76
C GLY A 363 20.28 17.30 21.34
N LEU A 364 20.65 17.18 22.62
CA LEU A 364 20.67 15.91 23.37
C LEU A 364 19.69 15.89 24.56
N GLU A 365 18.84 16.90 24.71
CA GLU A 365 17.92 16.96 25.85
C GLU A 365 16.84 15.87 25.74
N GLU A 366 16.83 14.94 26.70
CA GLU A 366 15.81 13.89 26.75
C GLU A 366 14.42 14.52 26.97
N GLY A 367 13.49 14.22 26.07
CA GLY A 367 12.09 14.64 26.18
C GLY A 367 11.72 15.88 25.35
N GLU A 368 12.66 16.49 24.63
CA GLU A 368 12.33 17.55 23.67
C GLU A 368 11.79 16.95 22.36
N ILE A 369 10.60 17.39 21.95
CA ILE A 369 9.98 16.95 20.70
C ILE A 369 10.71 17.61 19.53
N ILE A 370 11.29 16.80 18.64
CA ILE A 370 11.89 17.30 17.40
C ILE A 370 10.78 17.93 16.54
N ASN A 371 10.88 19.24 16.30
CA ASN A 371 9.88 19.96 15.52
C ASN A 371 10.12 19.81 14.00
N TYR A 372 9.10 20.19 13.23
CA TYR A 372 9.12 20.04 11.76
C TYR A 372 10.23 20.86 11.09
N GLU A 373 10.56 22.03 11.66
CA GLU A 373 11.61 22.91 11.17
C GLU A 373 13.02 22.34 11.41
N GLN A 374 13.23 21.60 12.50
CA GLN A 374 14.46 20.85 12.76
C GLN A 374 14.59 19.67 11.79
N LEU A 375 13.54 18.87 11.61
CA LEU A 375 13.54 17.75 10.66
C LEU A 375 13.94 18.19 9.25
N ALA A 376 13.43 19.34 8.79
CA ALA A 376 13.76 19.88 7.48
C ALA A 376 15.24 20.29 7.30
N LYS A 377 16.01 20.39 8.39
CA LYS A 377 17.45 20.72 8.36
C LYS A 377 18.36 19.49 8.34
N LEU A 378 17.85 18.29 8.63
CA LEU A 378 18.61 17.03 8.73
C LEU A 378 18.96 16.47 7.33
N LYS A 379 19.86 17.14 6.61
CA LYS A 379 20.20 16.81 5.22
C LYS A 379 20.94 15.48 5.08
N TYR A 380 21.78 15.14 6.06
CA TYR A 380 22.52 13.88 6.06
C TYR A 380 21.61 12.71 6.44
N ALA A 381 20.66 12.92 7.36
CA ALA A 381 19.60 11.93 7.61
C ALA A 381 18.79 11.62 6.34
N ASP A 382 18.41 12.65 5.58
CA ASP A 382 17.78 12.48 4.26
C ASP A 382 18.68 11.68 3.30
N ALA A 383 19.97 11.99 3.26
CA ALA A 383 20.92 11.26 2.40
C ALA A 383 21.03 9.77 2.78
N VAL A 384 21.06 9.43 4.07
CA VAL A 384 21.08 8.04 4.57
C VAL A 384 19.79 7.32 4.18
N PHE A 385 18.64 7.98 4.33
CA PHE A 385 17.34 7.45 3.90
C PHE A 385 17.31 7.18 2.39
N TYR A 386 17.69 8.17 1.56
CA TYR A 386 17.69 8.03 0.11
C TYR A 386 18.67 6.96 -0.38
N GLU A 387 19.87 6.87 0.20
CA GLU A 387 20.84 5.85 -0.17
C GLU A 387 20.35 4.45 0.18
N THR A 388 19.66 4.30 1.31
CA THR A 388 19.05 3.01 1.70
C THR A 388 17.95 2.60 0.71
N GLN A 389 17.08 3.53 0.29
CA GLN A 389 16.06 3.26 -0.74
C GLN A 389 16.66 3.05 -2.13
N ARG A 390 17.80 3.67 -2.45
CA ARG A 390 18.53 3.44 -3.71
C ARG A 390 19.08 2.02 -3.79
N LEU A 391 19.59 1.49 -2.67
CA LEU A 391 20.10 0.12 -2.57
C LEU A 391 18.98 -0.92 -2.54
N CYS A 392 17.95 -0.66 -1.73
CA CYS A 392 16.85 -1.58 -1.46
C CYS A 392 15.50 -0.85 -1.54
N PRO A 393 14.95 -0.63 -2.75
CA PRO A 393 13.67 0.06 -2.89
C PRO A 393 12.52 -0.84 -2.42
N MET A 394 11.70 -0.36 -1.47
CA MET A 394 10.53 -1.10 -0.97
C MET A 394 9.50 -1.37 -2.08
N ALA A 395 9.37 -0.44 -3.04
CA ALA A 395 8.51 -0.56 -4.21
C ALA A 395 9.37 -0.54 -5.49
N ALA A 396 9.93 -1.70 -5.82
CA ALA A 396 10.90 -1.82 -6.92
C ALA A 396 10.31 -1.74 -8.35
N ALA A 397 8.98 -1.84 -8.51
CA ALA A 397 8.32 -1.76 -9.81
C ALA A 397 6.94 -1.10 -9.72
N LEU A 398 6.59 -0.32 -10.74
CA LEU A 398 5.24 0.23 -10.95
C LEU A 398 4.60 -0.47 -12.14
N VAL A 399 3.43 -1.08 -11.92
CA VAL A 399 2.70 -1.82 -12.96
C VAL A 399 1.38 -1.12 -13.26
N PHE A 400 1.24 -0.66 -14.50
CA PHE A 400 0.03 -0.02 -15.01
C PHE A 400 -0.72 -0.96 -15.95
N PHE A 401 -2.04 -0.77 -16.04
CA PHE A 401 -2.88 -1.49 -16.98
C PHE A 401 -3.53 -0.48 -17.92
N TYR A 402 -3.39 -0.71 -19.21
CA TYR A 402 -4.00 0.05 -20.29
C TYR A 402 -5.36 -0.53 -20.67
#